data_AF-A0A811ZY35-F1
#
_entry.id   AF-A0A811ZY35-F1
#
_cell.length_a   1.000
_cell.length_b   1.000
_cell.length_c   1.000
_cell.angle_alpha   90.00
_cell.angle_beta   90.00
_cell.angle_gamma   90.00
#
_symmetry.space_group_name_H-M   'P 1'
#
loop_
_entity.id
_entity.type
_entity.pdbx_description
1 polymer ?
#
loop_
_entity_poly.entity_id
_entity_poly.type
_entity_poly.pdbx_seq_one_letter_code
_entity_poly.pdbx_strand_id
1 'polypeptide(L)'
;MTTASPWQARPNYHQDPEAAVNRQISLELYATYVYLSMSYYFDHDDVALKNFARYFLHQSHEEREHAEKLMKLQNQRGGRMFLQDIKKPARDTWETGRMQWSTHYLSEQVKSIKELGGHITNLREVGAPRI
;
A
#
# COMPACT_ATOMS: atom_id res chain seq x y z
N MET A 1 41.11 6.16 -12.28
CA MET A 1 39.86 6.92 -12.55
C MET A 1 38.70 5.98 -12.31
N THR A 2 38.07 6.07 -11.14
CA THR A 2 36.95 5.21 -10.73
C THR A 2 35.67 5.83 -11.28
N THR A 3 35.00 5.15 -12.21
CA THR A 3 33.73 5.63 -12.73
C THR A 3 32.69 5.55 -11.62
N ALA A 4 32.21 6.72 -11.17
CA ALA A 4 31.07 6.79 -10.27
C ALA A 4 29.89 6.10 -10.94
N SER A 5 29.28 5.15 -10.24
CA SER A 5 28.09 4.46 -10.72
C SER A 5 26.99 5.50 -10.98
N PRO A 6 26.20 5.40 -12.06
CA PRO A 6 25.10 6.33 -12.34
C PRO A 6 24.07 6.43 -11.19
N TRP A 7 24.15 5.49 -10.24
CA TRP A 7 23.41 5.39 -8.99
C TRP A 7 23.76 6.42 -7.92
N GLN A 8 24.92 7.09 -8.01
CA GLN A 8 25.40 8.04 -7.00
C GLN A 8 24.89 9.47 -7.21
N ALA A 9 24.23 9.76 -8.34
CA ALA A 9 23.65 11.05 -8.65
C ALA A 9 22.15 11.10 -8.27
N ARG A 10 21.81 10.90 -6.99
CA ARG A 10 20.45 11.14 -6.49
C ARG A 10 20.47 12.22 -5.43
N PRO A 11 20.39 13.50 -5.82
CA PRO A 11 20.21 14.54 -4.82
C PRO A 11 18.79 14.39 -4.29
N ASN A 12 18.67 13.90 -3.05
CA ASN A 12 17.51 14.08 -2.17
C ASN A 12 16.38 13.01 -2.13
N TYR A 13 16.63 11.75 -2.51
CA TYR A 13 15.73 10.63 -2.14
C TYR A 13 16.47 9.64 -1.25
N HIS A 14 16.31 9.80 0.06
CA HIS A 14 16.94 8.93 1.06
C HIS A 14 16.40 7.50 0.93
N GLN A 15 17.18 6.50 1.32
CA GLN A 15 16.80 5.09 1.19
C GLN A 15 15.56 4.73 2.03
N ASP A 16 15.31 5.44 3.13
CA ASP A 16 14.20 5.14 4.05
C ASP A 16 12.81 5.47 3.47
N PRO A 17 12.58 6.64 2.83
CA PRO A 17 11.38 6.89 2.03
C PRO A 17 11.13 5.88 0.91
N GLU A 18 12.16 5.50 0.16
CA GLU A 18 12.05 4.54 -0.94
C GLU A 18 11.56 3.18 -0.43
N ALA A 19 12.14 2.71 0.68
CA ALA A 19 11.75 1.47 1.33
C ALA A 19 10.33 1.54 1.93
N ALA A 20 9.95 2.68 2.52
CA ALA A 20 8.60 2.87 3.05
C ALA A 20 7.52 2.83 1.97
N VAL A 21 7.77 3.47 0.81
CA VAL A 21 6.85 3.40 -0.34
C VAL A 21 6.72 1.97 -0.85
N ASN A 22 7.83 1.21 -0.94
CA ASN A 22 7.78 -0.20 -1.34
C ASN A 22 6.99 -1.07 -0.34
N ARG A 23 7.13 -0.82 0.98
CA ARG A 23 6.32 -1.49 2.00
C ARG A 23 4.84 -1.15 1.84
N GLN A 24 4.51 0.12 1.61
CA GLN A 24 3.13 0.55 1.43
C GLN A 24 2.49 -0.07 0.18
N ILE A 25 3.20 -0.10 -0.95
CA ILE A 25 2.73 -0.78 -2.17
C ILE A 25 2.36 -2.24 -1.87
N SER A 26 3.20 -2.93 -1.08
CA SER A 26 2.94 -4.33 -0.70
C SER A 26 1.70 -4.48 0.20
N LEU A 27 1.46 -3.52 1.11
CA LEU A 27 0.27 -3.49 1.97
C LEU A 27 -1.00 -3.25 1.17
N GLU A 28 -1.01 -2.30 0.24
CA GLU A 28 -2.16 -2.03 -0.63
C GLU A 28 -2.51 -3.25 -1.50
N LEU A 29 -1.50 -3.91 -2.06
CA LEU A 29 -1.72 -5.13 -2.85
C LEU A 29 -2.23 -6.31 -2.02
N TYR A 30 -1.77 -6.44 -0.77
CA TYR A 30 -2.32 -7.42 0.16
C TYR A 30 -3.78 -7.12 0.49
N ALA A 31 -4.13 -5.85 0.69
CA ALA A 31 -5.51 -5.43 0.91
C ALA A 31 -6.42 -5.71 -0.27
N THR A 32 -5.95 -5.44 -1.50
CA THR A 32 -6.63 -5.86 -2.73
C THR A 32 -6.95 -7.37 -2.67
N TYR A 33 -5.96 -8.21 -2.33
CA TYR A 33 -6.17 -9.65 -2.30
C TYR A 33 -7.16 -10.10 -1.21
N VAL A 34 -7.11 -9.49 -0.04
CA VAL A 34 -8.05 -9.75 1.06
C VAL A 34 -9.48 -9.37 0.67
N TYR A 35 -9.69 -8.15 0.16
CA TYR A 35 -11.02 -7.70 -0.26
C TYR A 35 -11.57 -8.51 -1.42
N LEU A 36 -10.71 -8.94 -2.35
CA LEU A 36 -11.10 -9.85 -3.41
C LEU A 36 -11.59 -11.20 -2.85
N SER A 37 -10.83 -11.80 -1.93
CA SER A 37 -11.24 -13.04 -1.25
C SER A 37 -12.59 -12.90 -0.55
N MET A 38 -12.82 -11.79 0.17
CA MET A 38 -14.09 -11.50 0.82
C MET A 38 -15.23 -11.39 -0.19
N SER A 39 -15.01 -10.67 -1.30
CA SER A 39 -16.01 -10.50 -2.34
C SER A 39 -16.51 -11.85 -2.86
N TYR A 40 -15.60 -12.74 -3.22
CA TYR A 40 -15.94 -14.08 -3.73
C TYR A 40 -16.56 -14.99 -2.66
N TYR A 41 -16.19 -14.84 -1.39
CA TYR A 41 -16.87 -15.54 -0.30
C TYR A 41 -18.34 -15.12 -0.17
N PHE A 42 -18.63 -13.83 -0.19
CA PHE A 42 -20.02 -13.33 -0.09
C PHE A 42 -20.82 -13.56 -1.38
N ASP A 43 -20.16 -13.78 -2.51
CA ASP A 43 -20.80 -14.11 -3.77
C ASP A 43 -21.20 -15.58 -3.88
N HIS A 44 -20.58 -16.47 -3.09
CA HIS A 44 -20.84 -17.91 -3.09
C HIS A 44 -22.30 -18.23 -2.78
N ASP A 45 -22.86 -19.29 -3.41
CA ASP A 45 -24.29 -19.57 -3.44
C ASP A 45 -24.90 -19.91 -2.06
N ASP A 46 -24.11 -20.41 -1.12
CA ASP A 46 -24.54 -20.71 0.26
C ASP A 46 -24.61 -19.47 1.17
N VAL A 47 -23.84 -18.41 0.87
CA VAL A 47 -23.85 -17.13 1.58
C VAL A 47 -24.79 -16.13 0.88
N ALA A 48 -24.70 -16.02 -0.44
CA ALA A 48 -25.56 -15.24 -1.33
C ALA A 48 -25.77 -13.74 -0.95
N LEU A 49 -24.80 -13.11 -0.30
CA LEU A 49 -24.85 -11.71 0.11
C LEU A 49 -24.29 -10.76 -0.96
N LYS A 50 -24.98 -10.68 -2.11
CA LYS A 50 -24.51 -9.96 -3.31
C LYS A 50 -24.13 -8.48 -3.09
N ASN A 51 -24.78 -7.78 -2.16
CA ASN A 51 -24.43 -6.38 -1.84
C ASN A 51 -23.09 -6.28 -1.12
N PHE A 52 -22.78 -7.22 -0.22
CA PHE A 52 -21.46 -7.31 0.42
C PHE A 52 -20.39 -7.71 -0.59
N ALA A 53 -20.69 -8.68 -1.46
CA ALA A 53 -19.79 -9.07 -2.54
C ALA A 53 -19.40 -7.87 -3.42
N ARG A 54 -20.38 -7.07 -3.83
CA ARG A 54 -20.17 -5.85 -4.63
C ARG A 54 -19.37 -4.79 -3.87
N TYR A 55 -19.67 -4.57 -2.59
CA TYR A 55 -18.94 -3.61 -1.76
C TYR A 55 -17.45 -3.98 -1.65
N PHE A 56 -17.14 -5.23 -1.30
CA PHE A 56 -15.75 -5.67 -1.18
C PHE A 56 -15.02 -5.73 -2.53
N LEU A 57 -15.71 -6.04 -3.62
CA LEU A 57 -15.12 -5.94 -4.96
C LEU A 57 -14.71 -4.50 -5.28
N HIS A 58 -15.57 -3.55 -4.95
CA HIS A 58 -15.27 -2.13 -5.13
C HIS A 58 -14.06 -1.70 -4.28
N GLN A 59 -14.02 -2.06 -2.99
CA GLN A 59 -12.86 -1.80 -2.13
C GLN A 59 -11.58 -2.43 -2.67
N SER A 60 -11.64 -3.67 -3.17
CA SER A 60 -10.50 -4.32 -3.82
C SER A 60 -9.94 -3.50 -4.98
N HIS A 61 -10.80 -2.88 -5.79
CA HIS A 61 -10.37 -2.03 -6.90
C HIS A 61 -9.77 -0.71 -6.40
N GLU A 62 -10.36 -0.08 -5.38
CA GLU A 62 -9.82 1.16 -4.79
C GLU A 62 -8.40 0.97 -4.24
N GLU A 63 -8.14 -0.10 -3.48
CA GLU A 63 -6.79 -0.35 -2.96
C GLU A 63 -5.78 -0.67 -4.05
N ARG A 64 -6.23 -1.31 -5.14
CA ARG A 64 -5.38 -1.53 -6.31
C ARG A 64 -4.99 -0.20 -6.96
N GLU A 65 -5.93 0.74 -7.08
CA GLU A 65 -5.61 2.09 -7.56
C GLU A 65 -4.65 2.83 -6.63
N HIS A 66 -4.75 2.65 -5.31
CA HIS A 66 -3.79 3.18 -4.35
C HIS A 66 -2.38 2.62 -4.57
N ALA A 67 -2.26 1.30 -4.73
CA ALA A 67 -0.99 0.65 -5.05
C ALA A 67 -0.37 1.22 -6.34
N GLU A 68 -1.17 1.35 -7.41
CA GLU A 68 -0.72 1.88 -8.70
C GLU A 68 -0.29 3.36 -8.61
N LYS A 69 -0.98 4.18 -7.80
CA LYS A 69 -0.59 5.57 -7.54
C LYS A 69 0.77 5.66 -6.83
N LEU A 70 1.01 4.80 -5.84
CA LEU A 70 2.29 4.72 -5.14
C LEU A 70 3.43 4.23 -6.04
N MET A 71 3.18 3.23 -6.89
CA MET A 71 4.14 2.79 -7.91
C MET A 71 4.53 3.92 -8.87
N LYS A 72 3.55 4.70 -9.33
CA LYS A 72 3.80 5.89 -10.16
C LYS A 72 4.64 6.93 -9.42
N LEU A 73 4.32 7.22 -8.15
CA LEU A 73 5.09 8.14 -7.31
C LEU A 73 6.55 7.66 -7.15
N GLN A 74 6.76 6.38 -6.87
CA GLN A 74 8.09 5.79 -6.74
C GLN A 74 8.92 6.00 -8.02
N ASN A 75 8.31 5.73 -9.19
CA ASN A 75 8.95 5.96 -10.48
C ASN A 75 9.25 7.44 -10.75
N GLN A 76 8.32 8.34 -10.43
CA GLN A 76 8.50 9.79 -10.59
C GLN A 76 9.62 10.35 -9.71
N ARG A 77 9.84 9.78 -8.53
CA ARG A 77 10.94 10.16 -7.62
C ARG A 77 12.27 9.47 -7.96
N GLY A 78 12.31 8.66 -9.01
CA GLY A 78 13.49 7.90 -9.43
C GLY A 78 13.82 6.70 -8.53
N GLY A 79 12.92 6.34 -7.62
CA GLY A 79 13.01 5.16 -6.76
C GLY A 79 12.98 3.87 -7.58
N ARG A 80 13.31 2.75 -6.93
CA ARG A 80 13.22 1.41 -7.49
C ARG A 80 12.09 0.65 -6.81
N MET A 81 11.30 -0.02 -7.64
CA MET A 81 10.23 -0.89 -7.17
C MET A 81 10.81 -2.26 -6.83
N PHE A 82 10.58 -2.70 -5.59
CA PHE A 82 10.90 -4.05 -5.13
C PHE A 82 9.61 -4.72 -4.68
N LEU A 83 8.88 -5.33 -5.62
CA LEU A 83 7.66 -6.06 -5.32
C LEU A 83 7.99 -7.33 -4.54
N GLN A 84 7.17 -7.61 -3.53
CA GLN A 84 7.29 -8.79 -2.67
C GLN A 84 6.14 -9.76 -2.95
N ASP A 85 6.26 -10.98 -2.46
CA ASP A 85 5.17 -11.93 -2.45
C ASP A 85 3.94 -11.36 -1.74
N ILE A 86 2.79 -11.45 -2.39
CA ILE A 86 1.51 -11.18 -1.74
C ILE A 86 1.08 -12.47 -1.05
N LYS A 87 1.14 -12.49 0.28
CA LYS A 87 0.72 -13.67 1.05
C LYS A 87 -0.79 -13.85 0.95
N LYS A 88 -1.24 -15.10 0.94
CA LYS A 88 -2.67 -15.40 1.00
C LYS A 88 -3.28 -14.85 2.29
N PRO A 89 -4.55 -14.42 2.28
CA PRO A 89 -5.27 -14.09 3.51
C PRO A 89 -5.20 -15.24 4.51
N ALA A 90 -5.13 -14.92 5.79
CA ALA A 90 -5.00 -15.93 6.85
C ALA A 90 -6.23 -16.83 7.03
N ARG A 91 -7.36 -16.48 6.42
CA ARG A 91 -8.64 -17.20 6.51
C ARG A 91 -9.30 -17.23 5.15
N ASP A 92 -9.90 -18.38 4.84
CA ASP A 92 -10.68 -18.61 3.61
C ASP A 92 -12.19 -18.45 3.85
N THR A 93 -12.64 -18.48 5.11
CA THR A 93 -14.03 -18.21 5.51
C THR A 93 -14.16 -16.87 6.25
N TRP A 94 -15.21 -16.12 5.93
CA TRP A 94 -15.48 -14.77 6.47
C TRP A 94 -16.79 -14.73 7.28
N GLU A 95 -17.04 -15.79 8.05
CA GLU A 95 -18.28 -16.09 8.80
C GLU A 95 -18.77 -14.96 9.73
N THR A 96 -17.89 -14.03 10.13
CA THR A 96 -18.23 -12.83 10.91
C THR A 96 -17.59 -11.58 10.30
N GLY A 97 -17.89 -11.31 9.03
CA GLY A 97 -17.31 -10.20 8.25
C GLY A 97 -17.72 -8.77 8.65
N ARG A 98 -18.02 -8.45 9.92
CA ARG A 98 -18.64 -7.14 10.25
C ARG A 98 -17.87 -6.12 11.07
N MET A 99 -16.83 -6.42 11.88
CA MET A 99 -16.26 -5.34 12.74
C MET A 99 -14.77 -5.37 13.06
N GLN A 100 -14.12 -6.54 13.10
CA GLN A 100 -12.72 -6.59 13.57
C GLN A 100 -11.67 -6.22 12.51
N TRP A 101 -11.99 -6.40 11.22
CA TRP A 101 -11.02 -6.20 10.14
C TRP A 101 -10.93 -4.75 9.65
N SER A 102 -12.07 -4.06 9.49
CA SER A 102 -12.07 -2.64 9.13
C SER A 102 -11.29 -1.82 10.16
N THR A 103 -11.40 -2.14 11.45
CA THR A 103 -10.67 -1.44 12.52
C THR A 103 -9.17 -1.72 12.48
N HIS A 104 -8.74 -2.98 12.31
CA HIS A 104 -7.31 -3.31 12.21
C HIS A 104 -6.67 -2.72 10.94
N TYR A 105 -7.31 -2.86 9.79
CA TYR A 105 -6.77 -2.36 8.53
C TYR A 105 -6.73 -0.83 8.47
N LEU A 106 -7.79 -0.14 8.93
CA LEU A 106 -7.77 1.33 9.06
C LEU A 106 -6.69 1.78 10.03
N SER A 107 -6.42 1.01 11.10
CA SER A 107 -5.33 1.35 12.03
C SER A 107 -3.95 1.24 11.38
N GLU A 108 -3.72 0.22 10.54
CA GLU A 108 -2.48 0.06 9.77
C GLU A 108 -2.35 1.13 8.68
N GLN A 109 -3.43 1.45 7.96
CA GLN A 109 -3.44 2.53 6.98
C GLN A 109 -3.16 3.90 7.61
N VAL A 110 -3.79 4.22 8.75
CA VAL A 110 -3.50 5.45 9.49
C VAL A 110 -2.06 5.50 9.97
N LYS A 111 -1.47 4.36 10.37
CA LYS A 111 -0.07 4.28 10.79
C LYS A 111 0.87 4.53 9.61
N SER A 112 0.61 3.91 8.46
CA SER A 112 1.36 4.14 7.23
C SER A 112 1.25 5.58 6.71
N ILE A 113 0.06 6.18 6.75
CA ILE A 113 -0.15 7.59 6.39
C ILE A 113 0.64 8.51 7.32
N LYS A 114 0.70 8.21 8.63
CA LYS A 114 1.53 8.95 9.59
C LYS A 114 3.02 8.81 9.29
N GLU A 115 3.49 7.61 8.94
CA GLU A 115 4.89 7.38 8.55
C GLU A 115 5.25 8.15 7.27
N LEU A 116 4.41 8.08 6.24
CA LEU A 116 4.59 8.85 5.00
C LEU A 116 4.53 10.37 5.26
N GLY A 117 3.62 10.83 6.12
CA GLY A 117 3.53 12.22 6.54
C GLY A 117 4.78 12.71 7.30
N GLY A 118 5.37 11.85 8.13
CA GLY A 118 6.66 12.11 8.78
C GLY A 118 7.79 12.24 7.76
N HIS A 119 7.84 11.34 6.78
CA HIS A 119 8.86 11.40 5.72
C HIS A 119 8.72 12.67 4.86
N ILE A 120 7.50 13.06 4.50
CA ILE A 120 7.22 14.29 3.76
C ILE A 120 7.60 15.53 4.58
N THR A 121 7.29 15.54 5.88
CA THR A 121 7.64 16.65 6.79
C THR A 121 9.15 16.80 6.92
N ASN A 122 9.88 15.70 7.15
CA ASN A 122 11.33 15.72 7.23
C ASN A 122 11.95 16.23 5.92
N LEU A 123 11.46 15.78 4.77
CA LEU A 123 11.92 16.26 3.45
C LEU A 123 11.68 17.77 3.24
N ARG A 124 10.63 18.33 3.83
CA ARG A 124 10.36 19.78 3.80
C ARG A 124 11.35 20.57 4.67
N GLU A 125 11.77 20.01 5.80
CA GLU A 125 12.72 20.66 6.72
C GLU A 125 14.16 20.69 6.19
N VAL A 126 14.63 19.63 5.52
CA VAL A 126 15.96 19.62 4.85
C VAL A 126 16.02 20.45 3.57
N GLY A 127 14.87 20.90 3.03
CA GLY A 127 14.77 21.66 1.79
C GLY A 127 14.71 23.18 1.94
N ALA A 128 14.74 23.73 3.16
CA ALA A 128 14.73 25.17 3.39
C ALA A 128 16.16 25.70 3.55
N PRO A 129 16.70 26.49 2.60
CA PRO A 129 17.88 27.29 2.88
C PRO A 129 17.52 28.26 4.01
N ARG A 130 18.31 28.27 5.09
CA ARG A 130 18.30 29.40 6.02
C ARG A 130 18.74 30.63 5.23
N ILE A 131 17.78 31.51 4.96
CA ILE A 131 18.04 32.91 4.60
C ILE A 131 18.10 33.71 5.91
#